data_AF-W6U2Q3-F1
#
_entry.id   AF-W6U2Q3-F1
#
_cell.length_a   1.000
_cell.length_b   1.000
_cell.length_c   1.000
_cell.angle_alpha   90.00
_cell.angle_beta   90.00
_cell.angle_gamma   90.00
#
_symmetry.space_group_name_H-M   'P 1'
#
loop_
_entity.id
_entity.type
_entity.pdbx_description
1 polymer ?
#
loop_
_entity_poly.entity_id
_entity_poly.type
_entity_poly.pdbx_seq_one_letter_code
_entity_poly.pdbx_strand_id
1 'polypeptide(L)'
;MPCEAAKRMLNWTVLPKVCTDSLFEATDCSAALTMTGFERLCTDLFSRTVDPVKKALGDEKLDKADIDEMVLYRRKKIRQVR
;
A
#
# COMPACT_ATOMS: atom_id res chain seq x y z
N MET A 1 -9.40 10.71 8.50
CA MET A 1 -9.88 9.65 7.58
C MET A 1 -9.63 8.29 8.21
N PRO A 2 -10.66 7.60 8.72
CA PRO A 2 -10.54 6.31 9.42
C PRO A 2 -9.87 5.21 8.57
N CYS A 3 -10.10 5.22 7.25
CA CYS A 3 -9.48 4.28 6.32
C CYS A 3 -7.95 4.46 6.22
N GLU A 4 -7.43 5.69 6.30
CA GLU A 4 -5.97 5.92 6.29
C GLU A 4 -5.33 5.41 7.58
N ALA A 5 -5.98 5.63 8.72
CA ALA A 5 -5.54 5.12 10.01
C ALA A 5 -5.51 3.59 10.02
N ALA A 6 -6.57 2.94 9.53
CA ALA A 6 -6.62 1.49 9.41
C ALA A 6 -5.55 0.93 8.46
N LYS A 7 -5.27 1.59 7.32
CA LYS A 7 -4.17 1.22 6.44
C LYS A 7 -2.81 1.27 7.14
N ARG A 8 -2.58 2.25 8.02
CA ARG A 8 -1.35 2.32 8.83
C ARG A 8 -1.29 1.20 9.87
N MET A 9 -2.43 0.85 10.48
CA MET A 9 -2.54 -0.20 11.49
C MET A 9 -2.44 -1.62 10.93
N LEU A 10 -2.79 -1.84 9.66
CA LEU A 10 -2.64 -3.14 8.98
C LEU A 10 -1.20 -3.68 9.01
N ASN A 11 -0.20 -2.81 9.14
CA ASN A 11 1.20 -3.21 9.26
C ASN A 11 1.57 -3.79 10.64
N TRP A 12 0.67 -3.72 11.64
CA TRP A 12 0.92 -4.17 13.02
C TRP A 12 -0.23 -5.02 13.58
N THR A 13 -1.43 -4.98 12.98
CA THR A 13 -2.64 -5.63 13.50
C THR A 13 -3.39 -6.33 12.36
N VAL A 14 -3.79 -7.58 12.58
CA VAL A 14 -4.38 -8.47 11.55
C VAL A 14 -5.82 -8.09 11.16
N LEU A 15 -6.55 -7.41 12.06
CA LEU A 15 -7.97 -7.05 11.91
C LEU A 15 -8.29 -5.62 12.40
N PRO A 16 -7.73 -4.56 11.78
CA PRO A 16 -8.14 -3.19 12.09
C PRO A 16 -9.61 -2.98 11.75
N LYS A 17 -10.38 -2.58 12.77
CA LYS A 17 -11.76 -2.13 12.61
C LYS A 17 -11.75 -0.70 12.08
N VAL A 18 -12.37 -0.48 10.91
CA VAL A 18 -12.65 0.85 10.39
C VAL A 18 -14.05 1.21 10.87
N CYS A 19 -14.16 2.10 11.86
CA CYS A 19 -15.41 2.77 12.19
C CYS A 19 -15.39 4.16 11.55
N THR A 20 -16.40 4.47 10.74
CA THR A 20 -16.62 5.83 10.26
C THR A 20 -18.03 6.23 10.66
N ASP A 21 -18.13 7.31 11.43
CA ASP A 21 -19.40 7.84 11.88
C ASP A 21 -20.10 8.56 10.71
N SER A 22 -21.38 8.26 10.49
CA SER A 22 -22.25 8.94 9.50
C SER A 22 -21.77 8.90 8.03
N LEU A 23 -21.66 7.70 7.44
CA LEU A 23 -21.26 7.51 6.03
C LEU A 23 -22.36 7.89 5.02
N PHE A 24 -23.63 7.64 5.35
CA PHE A 24 -24.81 8.05 4.60
C PHE A 24 -26.07 7.84 5.46
N GLU A 25 -27.05 8.75 5.43
CA GLU A 25 -28.34 8.67 6.17
C GLU A 25 -28.22 8.23 7.65
N ALA A 26 -27.25 8.79 8.39
CA ALA A 26 -27.04 8.50 9.82
C ALA A 26 -26.82 7.01 10.18
N THR A 27 -26.46 6.17 9.21
CA THR A 27 -26.08 4.77 9.47
C THR A 27 -24.58 4.66 9.67
N ASP A 28 -24.19 4.15 10.83
CA ASP A 28 -22.79 3.88 11.16
C ASP A 28 -22.32 2.61 10.44
N CYS A 29 -21.26 2.73 9.65
CA CYS A 29 -20.64 1.58 9.01
C CYS A 29 -19.41 1.17 9.81
N SER A 30 -19.44 -0.06 10.35
CA SER A 30 -18.27 -0.71 10.94
C SER A 30 -17.86 -1.88 10.05
N ALA A 31 -16.68 -1.79 9.45
CA ALA A 31 -16.12 -2.85 8.63
C ALA A 31 -14.74 -3.23 9.17
N ALA A 32 -14.50 -4.54 9.32
CA ALA A 32 -13.17 -5.05 9.64
C ALA A 32 -12.41 -5.29 8.34
N LEU A 33 -11.26 -4.63 8.18
CA LEU A 33 -10.37 -4.85 7.05
C LEU A 33 -9.27 -5.81 7.48
N THR A 34 -9.19 -6.98 6.85
CA THR A 34 -8.13 -7.95 7.13
C THR A 34 -6.93 -7.70 6.22
N MET A 35 -5.73 -8.13 6.62
CA MET A 35 -4.54 -8.05 5.75
C MET A 35 -4.79 -8.73 4.39
N THR A 36 -5.29 -9.96 4.39
CA THR A 36 -5.62 -10.71 3.17
C THR A 36 -6.67 -10.01 2.32
N GLY A 37 -7.67 -9.39 2.97
CA GLY A 37 -8.69 -8.61 2.27
C GLY A 37 -8.12 -7.36 1.61
N PHE A 38 -7.25 -6.64 2.31
CA PHE A 38 -6.56 -5.47 1.78
C PHE A 38 -5.63 -5.81 0.62
N GLU A 39 -4.85 -6.89 0.75
CA GLU A 39 -3.97 -7.38 -0.32
C GLU A 39 -4.79 -7.71 -1.57
N ARG A 40 -5.91 -8.43 -1.41
CA ARG A 40 -6.80 -8.76 -2.52
C ARG A 40 -7.39 -7.52 -3.20
N LEU A 41 -7.73 -6.48 -2.44
CA LEU A 41 -8.23 -5.21 -2.98
C LEU A 41 -7.16 -4.40 -3.72
N CYS A 42 -5.89 -4.59 -3.37
CA CYS A 42 -4.76 -3.85 -3.96
C CYS A 42 -3.92 -4.70 -4.93
N THR A 43 -4.32 -5.93 -5.25
CA THR A 43 -3.55 -6.85 -6.09
C THR A 43 -3.22 -6.24 -7.44
N ASP A 44 -4.16 -5.52 -8.07
CA ASP A 44 -3.93 -4.90 -9.37
C ASP A 44 -2.89 -3.77 -9.27
N LEU A 45 -2.95 -2.96 -8.21
CA LEU A 45 -1.99 -1.90 -7.93
C LEU A 45 -0.59 -2.46 -7.71
N PHE A 46 -0.46 -3.53 -6.91
CA PHE A 46 0.82 -4.19 -6.69
C PHE A 46 1.37 -4.82 -7.97
N SER A 47 0.51 -5.40 -8.80
CA SER A 47 0.93 -5.99 -10.08
C SER A 47 1.54 -4.93 -11.01
N ARG A 48 0.92 -3.74 -11.08
CA ARG A 48 1.44 -2.60 -11.86
C ARG A 48 2.81 -2.10 -11.38
N THR A 49 3.19 -2.36 -10.12
CA THR A 49 4.53 -1.98 -9.63
C THR A 49 5.63 -2.92 -10.08
N VAL A 50 5.30 -4.13 -10.54
CA VAL A 50 6.27 -5.12 -11.02
C VAL A 50 6.71 -4.80 -12.46
N ASP A 51 5.81 -4.29 -13.28
CA ASP A 51 6.10 -3.93 -14.68
C ASP A 51 7.28 -2.96 -14.85
N PRO A 52 7.37 -1.83 -14.11
CA PRO A 52 8.53 -0.93 -14.22
C PRO A 52 9.83 -1.57 -13.75
N VAL A 53 9.78 -2.49 -12.77
CA VAL A 53 10.98 -3.22 -12.30
C VAL A 53 11.49 -4.17 -13.39
N LYS A 54 10.59 -4.93 -14.02
CA LYS A 54 10.94 -5.81 -15.15
C LYS A 54 11.52 -5.01 -16.32
N LYS A 55 10.94 -3.85 -16.60
CA LYS A 55 11.44 -2.96 -17.66
C LYS A 55 12.85 -2.46 -17.35
N ALA A 56 13.09 -1.96 -16.14
CA ALA A 56 14.42 -1.49 -15.74
C ALA A 56 15.49 -2.59 -15.81
N LEU A 57 15.15 -3.82 -15.41
CA LEU A 57 16.04 -4.98 -15.56
C LEU A 57 16.32 -5.33 -17.03
N GLY A 58 15.28 -5.27 -17.89
CA GLY A 58 15.42 -5.51 -19.32
C GLY A 58 16.26 -4.46 -20.04
N ASP A 59 16.14 -3.19 -19.65
CA ASP A 59 16.91 -2.09 -20.22
C ASP A 59 18.41 -2.25 -19.90
N GLU A 60 18.76 -2.74 -18.71
CA GLU A 60 20.15 -3.00 -18.27
C GLU A 60 20.65 -4.42 -18.60
N LYS A 61 19.81 -5.28 -19.19
CA LYS A 61 20.11 -6.71 -19.46
C LYS A 61 20.56 -7.49 -18.22
N LEU A 62 20.04 -7.14 -17.06
CA LEU A 62 20.33 -7.80 -15.79
C LEU A 62 19.26 -8.82 -15.46
N ASP A 63 19.67 -10.00 -14.99
CA ASP A 63 18.75 -10.96 -14.41
C ASP A 63 18.51 -10.64 -12.92
N LYS A 64 17.42 -11.18 -12.37
CA LYS A 64 17.09 -10.98 -10.94
C LYS A 64 18.18 -11.49 -9.99
N ALA A 65 19.01 -12.42 -10.45
CA ALA A 65 20.13 -12.98 -9.70
C ALA A 65 21.33 -12.02 -9.62
N ASP A 66 21.41 -11.04 -10.52
CA ASP A 66 22.51 -10.08 -10.59
C ASP A 66 22.28 -8.85 -9.70
N ILE A 67 21.17 -8.83 -8.95
CA ILE A 67 20.84 -7.73 -8.02
C ILE A 67 21.46 -8.03 -6.65
N ASP A 68 22.51 -7.31 -6.29
CA ASP A 68 23.18 -7.44 -4.99
C ASP A 68 22.38 -6.81 -3.83
N GLU A 69 21.72 -5.67 -4.08
CA GLU A 69 21.04 -4.90 -3.05
C GLU A 69 19.70 -4.31 -3.54
N MET A 70 18.68 -4.40 -2.70
CA MET A 70 17.38 -3.76 -2.91
C MET A 70 17.12 -2.71 -1.83
N VAL A 71 17.10 -1.43 -2.22
CA VAL A 71 16.81 -0.32 -1.32
C VAL A 71 15.37 0.13 -1.46
N LEU A 72 14.57 -0.05 -0.40
CA LEU A 72 13.21 0.49 -0.32
C LEU A 72 13.21 1.81 0.46
N TYR A 73 12.89 2.92 -0.21
CA TYR A 73 12.73 4.21 0.44
C TYR A 73 11.26 4.64 0.49
N ARG A 74 10.81 5.19 1.62
CA ARG A 74 9.51 5.86 1.69
C ARG A 74 9.68 7.30 1.20
N ARG A 75 8.74 7.78 0.40
CA ARG A 75 8.66 9.21 0.02
C ARG A 75 8.66 10.06 1.30
N LYS A 76 9.76 10.76 1.56
CA LYS A 76 9.76 11.84 2.54
C LYS A 76 9.03 13.03 1.91
N LYS A 77 8.09 13.61 2.67
CA LYS A 77 7.38 14.83 2.26
C LYS A 77 8.45 15.92 2.10
N ILE A 78 8.81 16.24 0.86
CA ILE A 78 9.74 17.33 0.58
C ILE A 78 9.02 18.60 1.04
N ARG A 79 9.47 19.17 2.16
CA ARG A 79 9.07 20.53 2.53
C ARG A 79 9.70 21.43 1.46
N GLN A 80 8.88 21.92 0.54
CA GLN A 80 9.22 23.08 -0.26
C GLN A 80 9.53 24.22 0.73
N VAL A 81 10.81 24.54 0.86
CA VAL A 81 11.25 25.77 1.53
C VAL A 81 10.99 26.88 0.53
N ARG A 82 10.08 27.78 0.90
CA ARG A 82 9.88 29.07 0.21
C ARG A 82 11.10 29.94 0.41
#